data_AF-A0A069A941-F1
#
_entry.id   AF-A0A069A941-F1
#
_cell.length_a   1.000
_cell.length_b   1.000
_cell.length_c   1.000
_cell.angle_alpha   90.00
_cell.angle_beta   90.00
_cell.angle_gamma   90.00
#
_symmetry.space_group_name_H-M   'P 1'
#
loop_
_entity.id
_entity.type
_entity.pdbx_description
1 polymer ?
#
loop_
_entity_poly.entity_id
_entity_poly.type
_entity_poly.pdbx_seq_one_letter_code
_entity_poly.pdbx_strand_id
1 'polypeptide(L)'
;MDISESITKQFSDSLKSLIEIEINKQETDRVKSQTVEQKVKVLEPKDIVVLIKRGYPNYLITVEEARGILKLDTVFMRRLVSTGLIKSLARGDGRKISRYEVDDFIERNQGKNLDELLKAVERGDEIVKP
;
A
#
# COMPACT_ATOMS: atom_id res chain seq x y z
N MET A 1 -32.18 -11.29 -26.62
CA MET A 1 -30.93 -10.97 -25.92
C MET A 1 -30.80 -11.93 -24.78
N ASP A 2 -29.68 -12.62 -24.71
CA ASP A 2 -29.42 -13.58 -23.65
C ASP A 2 -29.25 -12.83 -22.31
N ILE A 3 -29.68 -13.42 -21.19
CA ILE A 3 -29.61 -12.76 -19.87
C ILE A 3 -28.14 -12.46 -19.53
N SER A 4 -27.24 -13.35 -19.95
CA SER A 4 -25.79 -13.18 -19.87
C SER A 4 -25.32 -11.92 -20.62
N GLU A 5 -25.76 -11.74 -21.87
CA GLU A 5 -25.39 -10.56 -22.68
C GLU A 5 -25.85 -9.25 -22.03
N SER A 6 -27.06 -9.24 -21.46
CA SER A 6 -27.61 -8.08 -20.75
C SER A 6 -26.78 -7.73 -19.51
N ILE A 7 -26.34 -8.72 -18.75
CA ILE A 7 -25.52 -8.53 -17.54
C ILE A 7 -24.13 -8.02 -17.91
N THR A 8 -23.48 -8.60 -18.92
CA THR A 8 -22.17 -8.10 -19.40
C THR A 8 -22.26 -6.67 -19.91
N LYS A 9 -23.37 -6.30 -20.56
CA LYS A 9 -23.57 -4.94 -21.06
C LYS A 9 -23.74 -3.95 -19.91
N GLN A 10 -24.60 -4.26 -18.93
CA GLN A 10 -24.78 -3.44 -17.73
C GLN A 10 -23.50 -3.30 -16.89
N PHE A 11 -22.72 -4.38 -16.79
CA PHE A 11 -21.43 -4.35 -16.10
C PHE A 11 -20.41 -3.48 -16.84
N SER A 12 -20.31 -3.63 -18.17
CA SER A 12 -19.45 -2.80 -19.01
C SER A 12 -19.84 -1.33 -18.95
N ASP A 13 -21.14 -1.02 -18.97
CA ASP A 13 -21.67 0.34 -18.91
C ASP A 13 -21.41 0.97 -17.52
N SER A 14 -21.50 0.17 -16.45
CA SER A 14 -21.17 0.61 -15.09
C SER A 14 -19.68 0.89 -14.92
N LEU A 15 -18.82 0.04 -15.48
CA LEU A 15 -17.37 0.26 -15.49
C LEU A 15 -17.01 1.50 -16.29
N LYS A 16 -17.64 1.70 -17.46
CA LYS A 16 -17.44 2.90 -18.28
C LYS A 16 -17.83 4.16 -17.51
N SER A 17 -18.98 4.13 -16.82
CA SER A 17 -19.44 5.26 -16.00
C SER A 17 -18.48 5.57 -14.85
N LEU A 18 -17.94 4.54 -14.18
CA LEU A 18 -16.95 4.73 -13.11
C LEU A 18 -15.64 5.33 -13.62
N ILE A 19 -15.17 4.87 -14.79
CA ILE A 19 -13.99 5.43 -15.44
C ILE A 19 -14.23 6.88 -15.83
N GLU A 20 -15.39 7.21 -16.39
CA GLU A 20 -15.77 8.59 -16.74
C GLU A 20 -15.88 9.50 -15.52
N ILE A 21 -16.42 9.01 -14.40
CA ILE A 21 -16.47 9.77 -13.14
C ILE A 21 -15.05 10.07 -12.62
N GLU A 22 -14.15 9.08 -12.66
CA GLU A 22 -12.78 9.27 -12.18
C GLU A 22 -11.97 10.18 -13.12
N ILE A 23 -12.17 10.08 -14.44
CA ILE A 23 -11.58 11.01 -15.42
C ILE A 23 -12.11 12.43 -15.18
N ASN A 24 -13.42 12.61 -15.05
CA ASN A 24 -14.01 13.93 -14.81
C ASN A 24 -13.58 14.53 -13.47
N LYS A 25 -13.42 13.71 -12.43
CA LYS A 25 -12.87 14.14 -11.14
C LYS A 25 -11.41 14.58 -11.28
N GLN A 26 -10.60 13.83 -12.03
CA GLN A 26 -9.24 14.24 -12.37
C GLN A 26 -9.20 15.50 -13.24
N GLU A 27 -10.14 15.69 -14.17
CA GLU A 27 -10.25 16.92 -14.97
C GLU A 27 -10.64 18.12 -14.11
N THR A 28 -11.55 17.94 -13.16
CA THR A 28 -11.97 19.00 -12.22
C THR A 28 -10.84 19.39 -11.26
N ASP A 29 -10.05 18.41 -10.80
CA ASP A 29 -8.83 18.65 -10.01
C ASP A 29 -7.67 19.21 -10.86
N ARG A 30 -7.62 18.90 -12.17
CA ARG A 30 -6.69 19.51 -13.13
C ARG A 30 -7.01 20.97 -13.41
N VAL A 31 -8.28 21.38 -13.50
CA VAL A 31 -8.66 22.80 -13.67
C VAL A 31 -8.22 23.65 -12.47
N LYS A 32 -8.25 23.11 -11.25
CA LYS A 32 -7.66 23.77 -10.06
C LYS A 32 -6.14 23.82 -10.07
N SER A 33 -5.49 22.95 -10.85
CA SER A 33 -4.03 22.77 -10.90
C SER A 33 -3.37 23.40 -12.13
N GLN A 34 -4.16 23.98 -13.05
CA GLN A 34 -3.70 24.59 -14.31
C GLN A 34 -2.87 25.88 -14.15
N THR A 35 -2.47 26.25 -12.94
CA THR A 35 -1.44 27.30 -12.74
C THR A 35 -0.02 26.79 -12.89
N VAL A 36 0.21 25.48 -13.04
CA VAL A 36 1.58 24.94 -13.20
C VAL A 36 1.60 23.94 -14.35
N GLU A 37 2.12 24.38 -15.49
CA GLU A 37 2.48 23.53 -16.63
C GLU A 37 3.32 22.34 -16.16
N GLN A 38 2.80 21.12 -16.30
CA GLN A 38 3.63 19.92 -16.23
C GLN A 38 3.35 19.01 -17.43
N LYS A 39 4.38 18.94 -18.29
CA LYS A 39 4.53 18.01 -19.41
C LYS A 39 4.15 16.60 -18.98
N VAL A 40 3.17 16.00 -19.67
CA VAL A 40 2.73 14.62 -19.41
C VAL A 40 3.86 13.67 -19.77
N LYS A 41 4.52 13.12 -18.75
CA LYS A 41 5.54 12.09 -18.89
C LYS A 41 4.84 10.73 -18.85
N VAL A 42 4.92 9.98 -19.95
CA VAL A 42 4.39 8.61 -20.02
C VAL A 42 5.20 7.75 -19.04
N LEU A 43 4.52 7.18 -18.06
CA LEU A 43 5.12 6.39 -16.98
C LEU A 43 5.49 4.99 -17.49
N GLU A 44 6.66 4.49 -17.06
CA GLU A 44 7.09 3.15 -17.46
C GLU A 44 6.29 2.07 -16.72
N PRO A 45 6.19 0.83 -17.25
CA PRO A 45 5.44 -0.26 -16.61
C PRO A 45 5.82 -0.52 -15.14
N LYS A 46 7.07 -0.25 -14.75
CA LYS A 46 7.52 -0.32 -13.34
C LYS A 46 6.79 0.70 -12.45
N ASP A 47 6.54 1.89 -12.97
CA ASP A 47 5.80 2.94 -12.28
C ASP A 47 4.29 2.63 -12.23
N ILE A 48 3.78 1.89 -13.22
CA ILE A 48 2.40 1.37 -13.23
C ILE A 48 2.21 0.31 -12.12
N VAL A 49 3.19 -0.56 -11.85
CA VAL A 49 3.14 -1.50 -10.71
C VAL A 49 3.08 -0.76 -9.38
N VAL A 50 3.81 0.35 -9.24
CA VAL A 50 3.70 1.24 -8.07
C VAL A 50 2.30 1.85 -7.95
N LEU A 51 1.65 2.18 -9.07
CA LEU A 51 0.27 2.69 -9.10
C LEU A 51 -0.79 1.61 -8.81
N ILE A 52 -0.63 0.37 -9.27
CA ILE A 52 -1.54 -0.74 -8.93
C ILE A 52 -1.45 -1.06 -7.43
N LYS A 53 -0.25 -1.01 -6.84
CA LYS A 53 -0.07 -1.08 -5.38
C LYS A 53 -0.68 0.12 -4.63
N ARG A 54 -0.81 1.29 -5.27
CA ARG A 54 -1.51 2.48 -4.73
C ARG A 54 -3.04 2.39 -4.82
N GLY A 55 -3.62 1.38 -5.49
CA GLY A 55 -5.05 1.10 -5.47
C GLY A 55 -5.55 0.59 -4.12
N TYR A 56 -4.64 0.05 -3.30
CA TYR A 56 -4.88 -0.08 -1.86
C TYR A 56 -4.80 1.31 -1.25
N PRO A 57 -5.78 1.77 -0.46
CA PRO A 57 -5.68 3.04 0.21
C PRO A 57 -4.43 2.99 1.11
N ASN A 58 -3.37 3.67 0.67
CA ASN A 58 -2.12 3.79 1.40
C ASN A 58 -2.29 4.87 2.45
N TYR A 59 -3.14 4.58 3.44
CA TYR A 59 -3.25 5.40 4.63
C TYR A 59 -2.20 4.97 5.65
N LEU A 60 -1.74 5.96 6.39
CA LEU A 60 -0.79 5.78 7.46
C LEU A 60 -1.54 5.41 8.73
N ILE A 61 -1.17 4.29 9.33
CA ILE A 61 -1.67 3.85 10.62
C ILE A 61 -0.62 4.06 11.70
N THR A 62 -1.05 4.13 12.93
CA THR A 62 -0.19 4.13 14.11
C THR A 62 0.46 2.76 14.31
N VAL A 63 1.57 2.74 15.05
CA VAL A 63 2.20 1.48 15.47
C VAL A 63 1.23 0.61 16.27
N GLU A 64 0.31 1.23 17.02
CA GLU A 64 -0.67 0.54 17.85
C GLU A 64 -1.77 -0.15 17.03
N GLU A 65 -2.26 0.51 15.98
CA GLU A 65 -3.18 -0.12 15.02
C GLU A 65 -2.51 -1.29 14.30
N ALA A 66 -1.27 -1.11 13.83
CA ALA A 66 -0.49 -2.17 13.20
C ALA A 66 -0.28 -3.37 14.14
N ARG A 67 -0.01 -3.11 15.43
CA ARG A 67 0.06 -4.14 16.49
C ARG A 67 -1.22 -4.95 16.58
N GLY A 68 -2.37 -4.28 16.59
CA GLY A 68 -3.69 -4.93 16.64
C GLY A 68 -3.97 -5.82 15.43
N ILE A 69 -3.56 -5.38 14.24
CA ILE A 69 -3.71 -6.14 12.99
C ILE A 69 -2.84 -7.41 13.01
N LEU A 70 -1.58 -7.27 13.42
CA LEU A 70 -0.62 -8.37 13.46
C LEU A 70 -0.81 -9.28 14.68
N LYS A 71 -1.64 -8.88 15.66
CA LYS A 71 -1.87 -9.57 16.93
C LYS A 71 -0.56 -9.85 17.70
N LEU A 72 0.35 -8.87 17.68
CA LEU A 72 1.66 -8.97 18.34
C LEU A 72 1.65 -8.25 19.69
N ASP A 73 2.59 -8.62 20.56
CA ASP A 73 2.82 -7.86 21.79
C ASP A 73 3.52 -6.52 21.51
N THR A 74 3.37 -5.59 22.44
CA THR A 74 3.89 -4.23 22.29
C THR A 74 5.41 -4.17 22.23
N VAL A 75 6.11 -5.05 22.96
CA VAL A 75 7.58 -5.05 23.01
C VAL A 75 8.13 -5.57 21.70
N PHE A 76 7.58 -6.67 21.20
CA PHE A 76 7.95 -7.29 19.93
C PHE A 76 7.66 -6.37 18.75
N MET A 77 6.49 -5.72 18.72
CA MET A 77 6.17 -4.74 17.68
C MET A 77 7.17 -3.57 17.65
N ARG A 78 7.56 -3.04 18.82
CA ARG A 78 8.60 -2.00 18.89
C ARG A 78 9.93 -2.49 18.35
N ARG A 79 10.32 -3.73 18.67
CA ARG A 79 11.56 -4.33 18.18
C ARG A 79 11.55 -4.44 16.66
N LEU A 80 10.50 -4.99 16.05
CA LEU A 80 10.33 -5.06 14.60
C LEU A 80 10.45 -3.71 13.89
N VAL A 81 9.87 -2.66 14.49
CA VAL A 81 9.96 -1.31 13.94
C VAL A 81 11.36 -0.71 14.13
N SER A 82 12.01 -0.97 15.27
CA SER A 82 13.35 -0.46 15.58
C SER A 82 14.46 -1.13 14.76
N THR A 83 14.32 -2.42 14.44
CA THR A 83 15.23 -3.17 13.58
C THR A 83 14.99 -2.89 12.10
N GLY A 84 13.91 -2.17 11.76
CA GLY A 84 13.55 -1.85 10.38
C GLY A 84 12.92 -3.01 9.61
N LEU A 85 12.61 -4.13 10.28
CA LEU A 85 11.86 -5.25 9.70
C LEU A 85 10.47 -4.82 9.22
N ILE A 86 9.83 -3.92 9.97
CA ILE A 86 8.64 -3.19 9.52
C ILE A 86 9.04 -1.74 9.31
N LYS A 87 8.94 -1.27 8.06
CA LYS A 87 9.27 0.12 7.76
C LYS A 87 8.25 1.06 8.39
N SER A 88 8.76 2.07 9.08
CA SER A 88 7.95 3.14 9.65
C SER A 88 8.47 4.50 9.21
N LEU A 89 7.58 5.48 9.21
CA LEU A 89 7.85 6.87 8.90
C LEU A 89 7.76 7.67 10.19
N ALA A 90 8.77 8.49 10.48
CA ALA A 90 8.68 9.47 11.55
C ALA A 90 7.84 10.67 11.07
N ARG A 91 6.74 10.94 11.77
CA ARG A 91 5.92 12.13 11.58
C ARG A 91 5.80 12.85 12.93
N GLY A 92 5.53 14.16 12.95
CA GLY A 92 5.58 14.96 14.18
C GLY A 92 4.74 14.44 15.36
N ASP A 93 3.73 13.60 15.09
CA ASP A 93 2.86 12.94 16.07
C ASP A 93 3.29 11.50 16.42
N GLY A 94 4.47 11.05 15.97
CA GLY A 94 5.05 9.74 16.25
C GLY A 94 5.41 8.93 15.00
N ARG A 95 5.73 7.64 15.20
CA ARG A 95 5.96 6.73 14.07
C ARG A 95 4.65 6.25 13.49
N LYS A 96 4.56 6.29 12.16
CA LYS A 96 3.44 5.75 11.39
C LYS A 96 3.93 4.64 10.48
N ILE A 97 3.06 3.68 10.20
CA ILE A 97 3.32 2.55 9.33
C ILE A 97 2.31 2.63 8.20
N SER A 98 2.75 2.39 6.97
CA SER A 98 1.80 2.27 5.85
C SER A 98 1.00 1.00 6.02
N ARG A 99 -0.32 1.04 5.77
CA ARG A 99 -1.12 -0.19 5.75
C ARG A 99 -0.54 -1.23 4.78
N TYR A 100 -0.06 -0.78 3.63
CA TYR A 100 0.61 -1.63 2.65
C TYR A 100 1.85 -2.34 3.24
N GLU A 101 2.66 -1.65 4.04
CA GLU A 101 3.84 -2.26 4.67
C GLU A 101 3.45 -3.40 5.63
N VAL A 102 2.31 -3.27 6.32
CA VAL A 102 1.81 -4.34 7.20
C VAL A 102 1.39 -5.57 6.41
N ASP A 103 0.64 -5.37 5.32
CA ASP A 103 0.20 -6.48 4.47
C ASP A 103 1.41 -7.14 3.76
N ASP A 104 2.35 -6.35 3.24
CA ASP A 104 3.61 -6.81 2.63
C ASP A 104 4.50 -7.52 3.66
N PHE A 105 4.51 -7.09 4.92
CA PHE A 105 5.20 -7.80 6.01
C PHE A 105 4.57 -9.16 6.30
N ILE A 106 3.24 -9.26 6.30
CA ILE A 106 2.54 -10.54 6.46
C ILE A 106 2.93 -11.47 5.31
N GLU A 107 2.78 -11.03 4.06
CA GLU A 107 3.08 -11.85 2.88
C GLU A 107 4.54 -12.34 2.85
N ARG A 108 5.51 -11.45 3.11
CA ARG A 108 6.95 -11.79 3.09
C ARG A 108 7.38 -12.76 4.19
N ASN A 109 6.61 -12.84 5.29
CA ASN A 109 6.96 -13.61 6.48
C ASN A 109 5.95 -14.72 6.79
N GLN A 110 5.02 -15.02 5.88
CA GLN A 110 4.14 -16.18 6.00
C GLN A 110 4.96 -17.47 6.16
N GLY A 111 4.64 -18.25 7.18
CA GLY A 111 5.31 -19.51 7.50
C GLY A 111 6.71 -19.39 8.11
N LYS A 112 7.22 -18.17 8.34
CA LYS A 112 8.52 -17.95 9.01
C LYS A 112 8.36 -17.73 10.51
N ASN A 113 9.36 -18.15 11.28
CA ASN A 113 9.43 -17.85 12.70
C ASN A 113 9.93 -16.41 12.91
N LEU A 114 9.03 -15.52 13.33
CA LEU A 114 9.34 -14.10 13.53
C LEU A 114 10.39 -13.87 14.61
N ASP A 115 10.44 -14.70 15.66
CA ASP A 115 11.44 -14.59 16.74
C ASP A 115 12.86 -14.85 16.22
N GLU A 116 13.01 -15.83 15.34
CA GLU A 116 14.30 -16.17 14.74
C GLU A 116 14.76 -15.08 13.77
N LEU A 117 13.85 -14.56 12.96
CA LEU A 117 14.12 -13.42 12.09
C LEU A 117 14.59 -12.22 12.91
N LEU A 118 13.86 -11.86 13.97
CA LEU A 118 14.23 -10.75 14.84
C LEU A 118 15.63 -10.94 15.45
N LYS A 119 15.92 -12.14 15.96
CA LYS A 119 17.24 -12.48 16.52
C LYS A 119 18.36 -12.45 15.49
N ALA A 120 18.09 -12.77 14.22
CA ALA A 120 19.09 -12.67 13.15
C ALA A 120 19.43 -11.20 12.88
N VAL A 121 18.41 -10.34 12.77
CA VAL A 121 18.63 -8.89 12.53
C VAL A 121 19.36 -8.24 13.69
N GLU A 122 18.96 -8.56 14.93
CA GLU A 122 19.60 -7.99 16.13
C GLU A 122 21.05 -8.44 16.33
N ARG A 123 21.42 -9.61 15.80
CA ARG A 123 22.81 -10.09 15.78
C ARG A 123 23.65 -9.43 14.68
N GLY A 124 23.02 -8.71 13.76
CA GLY A 124 23.69 -8.13 12.60
C GLY A 124 23.95 -9.14 11.47
N ASP A 125 23.30 -10.30 11.51
CA ASP A 125 23.36 -11.25 10.39
C ASP A 125 22.60 -10.63 9.21
N GLU A 126 23.25 -10.52 8.05
CA GLU A 126 22.58 -10.06 6.84
C GLU A 126 21.40 -10.98 6.54
N ILE A 127 20.20 -10.43 6.62
CA ILE A 127 18.99 -11.11 6.17
C ILE A 127 19.13 -11.21 4.65
N VAL A 128 19.50 -12.40 4.18
CA VAL A 128 19.54 -12.70 2.74
C VAL A 128 18.14 -12.47 2.21
N LYS A 129 17.97 -11.36 1.46
CA LYS A 129 16.76 -11.14 0.68
C LYS A 129 16.70 -12.22 -0.40
N PRO A 130 15.58 -12.93 -0.55
CA PRO A 130 15.37 -13.73 -1.75
C PRO A 130 15.35 -12.85 -3.01
#